data_AF-A0A6P5AI54-F1
#
_entry.id   AF-A0A6P5AI54-F1
#
_cell.length_a   1.000
_cell.length_b   1.000
_cell.length_c   1.000
_cell.angle_alpha   90.00
_cell.angle_beta   90.00
_cell.angle_gamma   90.00
#
_symmetry.space_group_name_H-M   'P 1'
#
loop_
_entity.id
_entity.type
_entity.pdbx_description
1 polymer ?
#
loop_
_entity_poly.entity_id
_entity_poly.type
_entity_poly.pdbx_seq_one_letter_code
_entity_poly.pdbx_strand_id
1 'polypeptide(L)'
;MVRSLIIQTVTPGPCRILYAQIYGSDAHGDKHGQTGSLAPQTSARGLQKEQVAAVARQVQSECSFQLHCAASDPVGEEVRRHLSQEEGAIVPQTGTFQMPPGELFGSKTFAVWQTAGNCGLSLVCDSHENRQQAAAALSQIFKLLKLHLRVLHQPDEVLQKPEKVAAILHHFLPQGQLLFLNSRAVRHKEKELELMLSGK
;
A
#
# COMPACT_ATOMS: atom_id res chain seq x y z
N MET A 1 3.57 -10.29 -10.20
CA MET A 1 4.41 -9.49 -9.29
C MET A 1 3.60 -8.34 -8.68
N VAL A 2 4.05 -7.73 -7.57
CA VAL A 2 3.58 -6.40 -7.13
C VAL A 2 4.20 -5.35 -8.04
N ARG A 3 3.37 -4.46 -8.59
CA ARG A 3 3.80 -3.32 -9.44
C ARG A 3 4.04 -2.05 -8.64
N SER A 4 3.24 -1.81 -7.62
CA SER A 4 3.43 -0.63 -6.78
C SER A 4 2.83 -0.79 -5.39
N LEU A 5 3.44 -0.14 -4.42
CA LEU A 5 2.85 0.14 -3.11
C LEU A 5 2.61 1.63 -2.99
N ILE A 6 1.42 2.00 -2.49
CA ILE A 6 1.01 3.40 -2.33
C ILE A 6 0.56 3.60 -0.88
N ILE A 7 1.06 4.67 -0.26
CA ILE A 7 0.62 5.19 1.03
C ILE A 7 -0.03 6.55 0.76
N GLN A 8 -1.28 6.71 1.15
CA GLN A 8 -2.06 7.94 0.93
C GLN A 8 -2.86 8.34 2.16
N THR A 9 -3.32 9.59 2.19
CA THR A 9 -4.36 10.02 3.11
C THR A 9 -5.74 9.58 2.62
N VAL A 10 -6.62 9.25 3.57
CA VAL A 10 -8.03 8.88 3.34
C VAL A 10 -8.97 9.77 4.15
N THR A 11 -8.71 11.08 4.10
CA THR A 11 -9.57 12.10 4.71
C THR A 11 -10.65 12.57 3.75
N PRO A 12 -11.79 13.11 4.23
CA PRO A 12 -12.69 13.89 3.41
C PRO A 12 -11.92 15.03 2.71
N GLY A 13 -12.02 15.14 1.39
CA GLY A 13 -11.28 16.13 0.59
C GLY A 13 -10.19 15.53 -0.31
N PRO A 14 -9.12 16.27 -0.64
CA PRO A 14 -8.15 15.83 -1.63
C PRO A 14 -7.30 14.65 -1.12
N CYS A 15 -7.22 13.58 -1.92
CA CYS A 15 -6.31 12.46 -1.67
C CYS A 15 -4.85 12.91 -1.82
N ARG A 16 -4.05 12.82 -0.75
CA ARG A 16 -2.62 13.12 -0.78
C ARG A 16 -1.84 11.83 -0.78
N ILE A 17 -1.00 11.63 -1.79
CA ILE A 17 -0.05 10.52 -1.83
C ILE A 17 1.15 10.92 -0.99
N LEU A 18 1.44 10.13 0.05
CA LEU A 18 2.53 10.35 0.99
C LEU A 18 3.79 9.59 0.56
N TYR A 19 3.61 8.40 0.00
CA TYR A 19 4.71 7.58 -0.48
C TYR A 19 4.22 6.66 -1.59
N ALA A 20 5.05 6.46 -2.62
CA ALA A 20 4.78 5.50 -3.67
C ALA A 20 6.08 4.79 -4.05
N GLN A 21 6.07 3.47 -3.95
CA GLN A 21 7.14 2.61 -4.46
C GLN A 21 6.64 1.92 -5.71
N ILE A 22 7.38 2.02 -6.80
CA ILE A 22 7.12 1.30 -8.05
C ILE A 22 8.14 0.16 -8.17
N TYR A 23 7.67 -0.98 -8.65
CA TYR A 23 8.42 -2.21 -8.83
C TYR A 23 8.25 -2.71 -10.28
N GLY A 24 9.33 -3.24 -10.87
CA GLY A 24 9.35 -3.73 -12.25
C GLY A 24 10.44 -3.08 -13.10
N SER A 25 10.60 -3.56 -14.34
CA SER A 25 11.69 -3.18 -15.27
C SER A 25 11.72 -1.71 -15.64
N ASP A 26 10.64 -0.95 -15.39
CA ASP A 26 10.62 0.51 -15.62
C ASP A 26 11.19 1.31 -14.42
N ALA A 27 11.46 0.65 -13.28
CA ALA A 27 11.99 1.28 -12.06
C ALA A 27 13.53 1.28 -12.01
N HIS A 28 14.17 0.36 -12.73
CA HIS A 28 15.60 0.39 -13.02
C HIS A 28 15.75 0.76 -14.49
N GLY A 29 15.89 2.06 -14.76
CA GLY A 29 16.35 2.49 -16.08
C GLY A 29 17.63 1.74 -16.42
N ASP A 30 17.58 0.92 -17.46
CA ASP A 30 18.72 0.27 -18.09
C ASP A 30 19.83 1.31 -18.26
N LYS A 31 20.82 1.27 -17.35
CA LYS A 31 22.08 2.00 -17.50
C LYS A 31 23.07 1.21 -18.36
N HIS A 32 22.58 0.42 -19.31
CA HIS A 32 23.41 -0.25 -20.30
C HIS A 32 22.86 0.03 -21.71
N GLY A 33 23.49 1.00 -22.36
CA GLY A 33 23.65 0.97 -23.81
C GLY A 33 22.63 1.73 -24.65
N GLN A 34 23.09 2.90 -25.11
CA GLN A 34 22.92 3.44 -26.46
C GLN A 34 21.70 4.34 -26.76
N THR A 35 22.07 5.63 -26.94
CA THR A 35 21.61 6.57 -27.99
C THR A 35 20.16 7.06 -27.99
N GLY A 36 19.98 8.30 -27.52
CA GLY A 36 19.33 9.34 -28.31
C GLY A 36 17.82 9.30 -28.48
N SER A 37 17.04 9.53 -27.41
CA SER A 37 15.77 10.26 -27.50
C SER A 37 15.33 10.71 -26.11
N LEU A 38 15.17 12.01 -25.88
CA LEU A 38 14.77 12.61 -24.60
C LEU A 38 13.23 12.61 -24.40
N ALA A 39 12.45 12.16 -25.39
CA ALA A 39 10.98 12.20 -25.38
C ALA A 39 10.25 11.04 -24.64
N PRO A 40 10.74 9.78 -24.59
CA PRO A 40 9.97 8.66 -24.03
C PRO A 40 10.00 8.56 -22.49
N GLN A 41 10.90 9.27 -21.80
CA GLN A 41 11.01 9.15 -20.33
C GLN A 41 9.98 9.98 -19.56
N THR A 42 9.60 11.15 -20.10
CA THR A 42 8.59 12.04 -19.48
C THR A 42 7.18 11.48 -19.57
N SER A 43 6.84 10.80 -20.67
CA SER A 43 5.54 10.16 -20.86
C SER A 43 5.37 8.95 -19.93
N ALA A 44 6.40 8.10 -19.81
CA ALA A 44 6.38 6.94 -18.90
C ALA A 44 6.21 7.37 -17.44
N ARG A 45 6.97 8.38 -16.99
CA ARG A 45 6.84 8.92 -15.62
C ARG A 45 5.50 9.60 -15.38
N GLY A 46 4.96 10.29 -16.38
CA GLY A 46 3.63 10.90 -16.31
C GLY A 46 2.54 9.84 -16.14
N LEU A 47 2.60 8.77 -16.93
CA LEU A 47 1.69 7.64 -16.84
C LEU A 47 1.74 6.95 -15.48
N GLN A 48 2.95 6.70 -14.96
CA GLN A 48 3.13 6.11 -13.61
C GLN A 48 2.50 6.97 -12.52
N LYS A 49 2.68 8.29 -12.59
CA LYS A 49 2.06 9.22 -11.62
C LYS A 49 0.53 9.16 -11.71
N GLU A 50 -0.02 9.09 -12.92
CA GLU A 50 -1.47 8.98 -13.11
C GLU A 50 -2.02 7.62 -12.64
N GLN A 51 -1.31 6.52 -12.89
CA GLN A 51 -1.65 5.19 -12.35
C GLN A 51 -1.75 5.23 -10.82
N VAL A 52 -0.73 5.75 -10.15
CA VAL A 52 -0.69 5.86 -8.68
C VAL A 52 -1.84 6.74 -8.18
N ALA A 53 -2.08 7.89 -8.83
CA ALA A 53 -3.16 8.79 -8.47
C ALA A 53 -4.56 8.18 -8.67
N ALA A 54 -4.76 7.44 -9.77
CA ALA A 54 -6.02 6.76 -10.06
C ALA A 54 -6.34 5.69 -9.00
N VAL A 55 -5.34 4.87 -8.62
CA VAL A 55 -5.50 3.85 -7.57
C VAL A 55 -5.82 4.51 -6.22
N ALA A 56 -5.09 5.56 -5.86
CA ALA A 56 -5.33 6.27 -4.60
C ALA A 56 -6.74 6.87 -4.52
N ARG A 57 -7.22 7.48 -5.60
CA ARG A 57 -8.61 7.99 -5.71
C ARG A 57 -9.63 6.86 -5.59
N GLN A 58 -9.44 5.74 -6.27
CA GLN A 58 -10.34 4.60 -6.18
C GLN A 58 -10.42 4.07 -4.74
N VAL A 59 -9.29 3.91 -4.06
CA VAL A 59 -9.26 3.47 -2.66
C VAL A 59 -10.02 4.45 -1.75
N GLN A 60 -9.86 5.76 -1.98
CA GLN A 60 -10.61 6.77 -1.22
C GLN A 60 -12.12 6.66 -1.44
N SER A 61 -12.56 6.43 -2.68
CA SER A 61 -13.97 6.23 -3.04
C SER A 61 -14.54 4.96 -2.40
N GLU A 62 -13.83 3.84 -2.48
CA GLU A 62 -14.21 2.57 -1.83
C GLU A 62 -14.32 2.71 -0.30
N CYS A 63 -13.37 3.40 0.31
CA CYS A 63 -13.38 3.69 1.75
C CYS A 63 -14.60 4.53 2.15
N SER A 64 -14.86 5.60 1.41
CA SER A 64 -16.01 6.49 1.65
C SER A 64 -17.34 5.77 1.44
N PHE A 65 -17.42 4.90 0.43
CA PHE A 65 -18.58 4.04 0.19
C PHE A 65 -18.81 3.06 1.35
N GLN A 66 -17.76 2.35 1.79
CA GLN A 66 -17.88 1.42 2.92
C GLN A 66 -18.28 2.13 4.21
N LEU A 67 -17.75 3.34 4.47
CA LEU A 67 -18.16 4.16 5.62
C LEU A 67 -19.63 4.57 5.53
N HIS A 68 -20.10 4.97 4.34
CA HIS A 68 -21.49 5.35 4.12
C HIS A 68 -22.45 4.16 4.32
N CYS A 69 -22.10 2.98 3.78
CA CYS A 69 -22.87 1.77 3.98
C CYS A 69 -22.89 1.34 5.46
N ALA A 70 -21.75 1.43 6.16
CA ALA A 70 -21.67 1.10 7.58
C ALA A 70 -22.52 2.05 8.44
N ALA A 71 -22.53 3.35 8.14
CA ALA A 71 -23.38 4.31 8.84
C ALA A 71 -24.89 4.05 8.68
N SER A 72 -25.27 3.30 7.63
CA SER A 72 -26.65 2.90 7.37
C SER A 72 -27.04 1.61 8.11
N ASP A 73 -26.10 0.93 8.78
CA ASP A 73 -26.31 -0.27 9.60
C ASP A 73 -25.85 -0.03 11.06
N PRO A 74 -26.72 0.57 11.90
CA PRO A 74 -26.36 0.93 13.28
C PRO A 74 -26.05 -0.30 14.16
N VAL A 75 -26.57 -1.48 13.83
CA VAL A 75 -26.32 -2.71 14.59
C VAL A 75 -24.93 -3.25 14.29
N GLY A 76 -24.55 -3.31 13.01
CA GLY A 76 -23.20 -3.70 12.60
C GLY A 76 -22.12 -2.72 13.07
N GLU A 77 -22.46 -1.44 13.20
CA GLU A 77 -21.57 -0.40 13.69
C GLU A 77 -21.31 -0.50 15.20
N GLU A 78 -22.35 -0.83 15.99
CA GLU A 78 -22.21 -1.07 17.43
C GLU A 78 -21.36 -2.32 17.74
N VAL A 79 -21.59 -3.41 17.00
CA VAL A 79 -20.75 -4.62 17.13
C VAL A 79 -19.28 -4.30 16.81
N ARG A 80 -19.02 -3.50 15.77
CA ARG A 80 -17.66 -3.05 15.44
C ARG A 80 -17.06 -2.19 16.54
N ARG A 81 -17.82 -1.26 17.12
CA ARG A 81 -17.35 -0.46 18.26
C ARG A 81 -17.02 -1.32 19.47
N HIS A 82 -17.87 -2.28 19.81
CA HIS A 82 -17.65 -3.21 20.91
C HIS A 82 -16.38 -4.03 20.73
N LEU A 83 -16.15 -4.57 19.52
CA LEU A 83 -14.90 -5.26 19.18
C LEU A 83 -13.67 -4.33 19.22
N SER A 84 -13.86 -3.04 18.93
CA SER A 84 -12.79 -2.03 18.99
C SER A 84 -12.45 -1.61 20.43
N GLN A 85 -13.42 -1.66 21.35
CA GLN A 85 -13.30 -1.22 22.74
C GLN A 85 -12.50 -2.18 23.61
N GLU A 86 -12.49 -3.48 23.33
CA GLU A 86 -11.65 -4.44 24.06
C GLU A 86 -10.14 -4.25 23.79
N GLU A 87 -9.76 -3.59 22.68
CA GLU A 87 -8.34 -3.42 22.30
C GLU A 87 -7.91 -1.96 22.05
N GLY A 88 -8.81 -0.97 22.21
CA GLY A 88 -8.52 0.44 21.91
C GLY A 88 -8.04 0.68 20.46
N ALA A 89 -8.26 -0.30 19.58
CA ALA A 89 -7.64 -0.39 18.26
C ALA A 89 -8.63 0.04 17.18
N ILE A 90 -8.23 1.00 16.34
CA ILE A 90 -8.96 1.34 15.11
C ILE A 90 -8.99 0.09 14.22
N VAL A 91 -10.17 -0.50 14.04
CA VAL A 91 -10.38 -1.64 13.14
C VAL A 91 -10.11 -1.18 11.71
N PRO A 92 -9.15 -1.79 11.00
CA PRO A 92 -8.85 -1.39 9.64
C PRO A 92 -9.96 -1.83 8.68
N GLN A 93 -10.36 -0.95 7.77
CA GLN A 93 -11.15 -1.33 6.61
C GLN A 93 -10.22 -1.93 5.57
N THR A 94 -10.71 -2.94 4.85
CA THR A 94 -9.95 -3.61 3.81
C THR A 94 -10.84 -3.81 2.59
N GLY A 95 -10.20 -3.96 1.44
CA GLY A 95 -10.92 -4.26 0.22
C GLY A 95 -9.99 -4.63 -0.91
N THR A 96 -10.62 -5.11 -1.98
CA THR A 96 -9.91 -5.44 -3.21
C THR A 96 -10.76 -5.02 -4.40
N PHE A 97 -10.14 -4.52 -5.46
CA PHE A 97 -10.83 -4.25 -6.73
C PHE A 97 -9.94 -4.67 -7.91
N GLN A 98 -10.57 -4.94 -9.05
CA GLN A 98 -9.87 -5.28 -10.29
C GLN A 98 -9.79 -4.04 -11.17
N MET A 99 -8.66 -3.90 -11.88
CA MET A 99 -8.48 -2.87 -12.89
C MET A 99 -8.35 -3.57 -14.24
N PRO A 100 -9.27 -3.32 -15.18
CA PRO A 100 -9.19 -3.90 -16.50
C PRO A 100 -7.96 -3.36 -17.25
N PRO A 101 -7.49 -4.09 -18.28
CA PRO A 101 -6.50 -3.53 -19.19
C PRO A 101 -7.07 -2.25 -19.84
N GLY A 102 -6.24 -1.22 -19.97
CA GLY A 102 -6.61 0.07 -20.52
C GLY A 102 -5.41 1.00 -20.63
N GLU A 103 -5.66 2.28 -20.89
CA GLU A 103 -4.59 3.28 -21.07
C GLU A 103 -3.67 3.38 -19.84
N LEU A 104 -4.25 3.26 -18.65
CA LEU A 104 -3.49 3.29 -17.40
C LEU A 104 -2.76 1.98 -17.11
N PHE A 105 -3.33 0.82 -17.45
CA PHE A 105 -2.71 -0.47 -17.15
C PHE A 105 -2.66 -1.32 -18.42
N GLY A 106 -1.46 -1.54 -18.96
CA GLY A 106 -1.28 -2.35 -20.18
C GLY A 106 -1.71 -3.83 -20.05
N SER A 107 -2.03 -4.29 -18.85
CA SER A 107 -2.57 -5.63 -18.60
C SER A 107 -3.55 -5.61 -17.44
N LYS A 108 -4.33 -6.68 -17.30
CA LYS A 108 -5.22 -6.87 -16.15
C LYS A 108 -4.42 -6.87 -14.85
N THR A 109 -4.85 -6.06 -13.89
CA THR A 109 -4.25 -5.96 -12.55
C THR A 109 -5.33 -5.96 -11.49
N PHE A 110 -4.93 -6.05 -10.22
CA PHE A 110 -5.83 -5.79 -9.10
C PHE A 110 -5.13 -4.98 -8.04
N ALA A 111 -5.92 -4.28 -7.23
CA ALA A 111 -5.45 -3.64 -6.03
C ALA A 111 -6.02 -4.36 -4.80
N VAL A 112 -5.17 -4.55 -3.79
CA VAL A 112 -5.62 -4.80 -2.41
C VAL A 112 -5.30 -3.57 -1.58
N TRP A 113 -6.19 -3.18 -0.69
CA TRP A 113 -6.04 -1.97 0.10
C TRP A 113 -6.50 -2.17 1.53
N GLN A 114 -5.93 -1.36 2.42
CA GLN A 114 -6.22 -1.33 3.84
C GLN A 114 -6.15 0.12 4.34
N THR A 115 -7.16 0.55 5.09
CA THR A 115 -7.23 1.90 5.68
C THR A 115 -7.48 1.82 7.17
N ALA A 116 -6.89 2.73 7.93
CA ALA A 116 -7.29 2.98 9.32
C ALA A 116 -6.98 4.43 9.68
N GLY A 117 -7.89 5.06 10.42
CA GLY A 117 -7.80 6.49 10.72
C GLY A 117 -7.80 7.33 9.44
N ASN A 118 -6.82 8.20 9.29
CA ASN A 118 -6.64 9.07 8.13
C ASN A 118 -5.63 8.54 7.10
N CYS A 119 -5.15 7.30 7.26
CA CYS A 119 -4.11 6.70 6.43
C CYS A 119 -4.62 5.45 5.68
N GLY A 120 -4.25 5.36 4.41
CA GLY A 120 -4.57 4.25 3.52
C GLY A 120 -3.33 3.70 2.84
N LEU A 121 -3.28 2.38 2.74
CA LEU A 121 -2.25 1.64 2.04
C LEU A 121 -2.87 0.80 0.94
N SER A 122 -2.17 0.68 -0.19
CA SER A 122 -2.58 -0.21 -1.27
C SER A 122 -1.41 -0.87 -1.98
N LEU A 123 -1.63 -2.10 -2.44
CA LEU A 123 -0.74 -2.85 -3.31
C LEU A 123 -1.43 -3.08 -4.65
N VAL A 124 -0.76 -2.70 -5.73
CA VAL A 124 -1.17 -3.03 -7.10
C VAL A 124 -0.39 -4.25 -7.55
N CYS A 125 -1.10 -5.30 -7.94
CA CYS A 125 -0.54 -6.60 -8.31
C CYS A 125 -0.98 -7.01 -9.72
N ASP A 126 -0.14 -7.81 -10.39
CA ASP A 126 -0.52 -8.50 -11.62
C ASP A 126 -1.69 -9.46 -11.39
N SER A 127 -2.48 -9.74 -12.43
CA SER A 127 -3.66 -10.61 -12.34
C SER A 127 -3.39 -12.04 -11.86
N HIS A 128 -2.16 -12.55 -12.01
CA HIS A 128 -1.78 -13.91 -11.62
C HIS A 128 -1.34 -14.03 -10.15
N GLU A 129 -1.15 -12.90 -9.46
CA GLU A 129 -0.74 -12.92 -8.05
C GLU A 129 -1.85 -13.41 -7.12
N ASN A 130 -1.44 -14.01 -6.00
CA ASN A 130 -2.38 -14.46 -5.00
C ASN A 130 -2.93 -13.28 -4.19
N ARG A 131 -4.24 -13.01 -4.33
CA ARG A 131 -4.94 -11.92 -3.65
C ARG A 131 -4.88 -12.01 -2.12
N GLN A 132 -5.02 -13.21 -1.58
CA GLN A 132 -5.00 -13.44 -0.12
C GLN A 132 -3.60 -13.21 0.44
N GLN A 133 -2.58 -13.67 -0.28
CA GLN A 133 -1.20 -13.42 0.08
C GLN A 133 -0.84 -11.94 0.00
N ALA A 134 -1.31 -11.24 -1.03
CA ALA A 134 -1.14 -9.79 -1.15
C ALA A 134 -1.80 -9.04 0.02
N ALA A 135 -3.02 -9.42 0.40
CA ALA A 135 -3.72 -8.84 1.54
C ALA A 135 -2.98 -9.11 2.85
N ALA A 136 -2.52 -10.34 3.09
CA ALA A 136 -1.74 -10.69 4.28
C ALA A 136 -0.41 -9.92 4.36
N ALA A 137 0.30 -9.78 3.24
CA ALA A 137 1.51 -8.96 3.16
C ALA A 137 1.21 -7.48 3.45
N LEU A 138 0.13 -6.94 2.89
CA LEU A 138 -0.30 -5.57 3.13
C LEU A 138 -0.63 -5.33 4.62
N SER A 139 -1.38 -6.23 5.25
CA SER A 139 -1.70 -6.14 6.67
C SER A 139 -0.45 -6.19 7.55
N GLN A 140 0.52 -7.03 7.20
CA GLN A 140 1.80 -7.10 7.91
C GLN A 140 2.62 -5.82 7.77
N ILE A 141 2.71 -5.26 6.56
CA ILE A 141 3.38 -3.98 6.32
C ILE A 141 2.67 -2.85 7.08
N PHE A 142 1.35 -2.81 7.03
CA PHE A 142 0.55 -1.81 7.74
C PHE A 142 0.80 -1.84 9.25
N LYS A 143 0.86 -3.04 9.85
CA LYS A 143 1.21 -3.24 11.27
C LYS A 143 2.59 -2.66 11.59
N LEU A 144 3.59 -2.92 10.76
CA LEU A 144 4.96 -2.43 10.97
C LEU A 144 5.06 -0.91 10.82
N LEU A 145 4.37 -0.32 9.84
CA LEU A 145 4.31 1.12 9.67
C LEU A 145 3.60 1.79 10.86
N LYS A 146 2.51 1.21 11.36
CA LYS A 146 1.85 1.67 12.60
C LYS A 146 2.83 1.66 13.78
N LEU A 147 3.62 0.59 13.92
CA LEU A 147 4.56 0.43 15.03
C LEU A 147 5.74 1.42 14.95
N HIS A 148 6.37 1.57 13.79
CA HIS A 148 7.64 2.32 13.67
C HIS A 148 7.48 3.78 13.22
N LEU A 149 6.36 4.12 12.58
CA LEU A 149 6.11 5.45 11.97
C LEU A 149 4.81 6.09 12.43
N ARG A 150 4.06 5.45 13.35
CA ARG A 150 2.81 5.98 13.93
C ARG A 150 1.81 6.48 12.87
N VAL A 151 1.77 5.82 11.71
CA VAL A 151 1.05 6.30 10.51
C VAL A 151 -0.46 6.53 10.70
N LEU A 152 -1.05 5.98 11.77
CA LEU A 152 -2.46 6.21 12.12
C LEU A 152 -2.71 7.56 12.81
N HIS A 153 -1.71 8.09 13.52
CA HIS A 153 -1.82 9.33 14.28
C HIS A 153 -1.15 10.50 13.53
N GLN A 154 -0.01 10.22 12.88
CA GLN A 154 0.79 11.21 12.16
C GLN A 154 1.19 10.63 10.79
N PRO A 155 0.28 10.62 9.80
CA PRO A 155 0.58 10.08 8.48
C PRO A 155 1.76 10.81 7.80
N ASP A 156 1.99 12.08 8.13
CA ASP A 156 3.11 12.86 7.60
C ASP A 156 4.49 12.36 8.07
N GLU A 157 4.59 11.53 9.13
CA GLU A 157 5.86 10.90 9.51
C GLU A 157 6.45 10.03 8.39
N VAL A 158 5.60 9.51 7.50
CA VAL A 158 6.00 8.77 6.30
C VAL A 158 6.90 9.63 5.39
N LEU A 159 6.60 10.93 5.28
CA LEU A 159 7.39 11.89 4.49
C LEU A 159 8.73 12.22 5.16
N GLN A 160 8.78 12.16 6.48
CA GLN A 160 9.98 12.49 7.26
C GLN A 160 10.97 11.34 7.34
N LYS A 161 10.50 10.09 7.27
CA LYS A 161 11.30 8.87 7.43
C LYS A 161 11.12 7.87 6.28
N PRO A 162 11.26 8.30 5.00
CA PRO A 162 11.05 7.43 3.85
C PRO A 162 12.01 6.23 3.83
N GLU A 163 13.20 6.35 4.42
CA GLU A 163 14.18 5.27 4.55
C GLU A 163 13.68 4.11 5.42
N LYS A 164 12.88 4.39 6.47
CA LYS A 164 12.27 3.34 7.28
C LYS A 164 11.17 2.62 6.53
N VAL A 165 10.37 3.37 5.75
CA VAL A 165 9.36 2.78 4.85
C VAL A 165 10.06 1.87 3.86
N ALA A 166 11.09 2.35 3.17
CA ALA A 166 11.86 1.58 2.21
C ALA A 166 12.48 0.31 2.84
N ALA A 167 13.01 0.39 4.07
CA ALA A 167 13.55 -0.76 4.78
C ALA A 167 12.49 -1.85 5.05
N ILE A 168 11.30 -1.45 5.54
CA ILE A 168 10.17 -2.36 5.75
C ILE A 168 9.77 -3.02 4.41
N LEU A 169 9.65 -2.22 3.35
CA LEU A 169 9.27 -2.72 2.03
C LEU A 169 10.31 -3.65 1.43
N HIS A 170 11.60 -3.33 1.53
CA HIS A 170 12.66 -4.21 1.04
C HIS A 170 12.65 -5.57 1.76
N HIS A 171 12.25 -5.58 3.03
CA HIS A 171 12.27 -6.78 3.86
C HIS A 171 11.07 -7.72 3.60
N PHE A 172 9.88 -7.16 3.32
CA PHE A 172 8.64 -7.92 3.12
C PHE A 172 8.19 -8.03 1.66
N LEU A 173 8.64 -7.12 0.79
CA LEU A 173 8.38 -7.06 -0.65
C LEU A 173 9.68 -6.81 -1.42
N PRO A 174 10.68 -7.70 -1.32
CA PRO A 174 11.95 -7.52 -2.01
C PRO A 174 11.69 -7.42 -3.52
N GLN A 175 12.04 -6.26 -4.09
CA GLN A 175 11.82 -5.96 -5.50
C GLN A 175 10.38 -6.22 -5.99
N GLY A 176 9.37 -6.10 -5.10
CA GLY A 176 7.95 -6.31 -5.45
C GLY A 176 7.53 -7.78 -5.54
N GLN A 177 8.33 -8.71 -5.02
CA GLN A 177 7.96 -10.11 -4.91
C GLN A 177 7.09 -10.36 -3.67
N LEU A 178 5.95 -11.05 -3.85
CA LEU A 178 5.14 -11.51 -2.72
C LEU A 178 5.77 -12.76 -2.10
N LEU A 179 6.34 -12.61 -0.91
CA LEU A 179 6.92 -13.71 -0.17
C LEU A 179 5.83 -14.56 0.48
N PHE A 180 5.95 -15.89 0.37
CA PHE A 180 5.07 -16.81 1.09
C PHE A 180 5.64 -17.04 2.49
N LEU A 181 5.15 -16.27 3.46
CA LEU A 181 5.64 -16.32 4.84
C LEU A 181 4.58 -16.96 5.74
N ASN A 182 4.95 -18.04 6.42
CA ASN A 182 4.16 -18.55 7.53
C ASN A 182 4.38 -17.69 8.79
N SER A 183 3.57 -17.91 9.84
CA SER A 183 3.64 -17.13 11.08
C SER A 183 5.03 -17.14 11.74
N ARG A 184 5.78 -18.25 11.65
CA ARG A 184 7.14 -18.37 12.18
C ARG A 184 8.13 -17.53 11.37
N ALA A 185 8.03 -17.58 10.05
CA ALA A 185 8.88 -16.82 9.14
C ALA A 185 8.61 -15.32 9.26
N VAL A 186 7.34 -14.91 9.40
CA VAL A 186 6.98 -13.51 9.67
C VAL A 186 7.65 -13.01 10.94
N ARG A 187 7.56 -13.74 12.07
CA ARG A 187 8.20 -13.34 13.33
C ARG A 187 9.72 -13.24 13.21
N HIS A 188 10.34 -14.17 12.47
CA HIS A 188 11.78 -14.12 12.23
C HIS A 188 12.18 -12.86 11.46
N LYS A 189 11.40 -12.52 10.41
CA LYS A 189 11.57 -11.30 9.62
C LYS A 189 11.32 -10.02 10.43
N GLU A 190 10.29 -10.00 11.29
CA GLU A 190 10.05 -8.89 12.21
C GLU A 190 11.27 -8.64 13.11
N LYS A 191 11.84 -9.71 13.70
CA LYS A 191 13.03 -9.60 14.55
C LYS A 191 14.27 -9.12 13.79
N GLU A 192 14.48 -9.62 12.57
CA GLU A 192 15.59 -9.18 11.71
C GLU A 192 15.45 -7.68 11.38
N LEU A 193 14.24 -7.25 11.01
CA LEU A 193 13.93 -5.85 10.76
C LEU A 193 14.13 -4.96 12.00
N GLU A 194 13.72 -5.41 13.18
CA GLU A 194 13.91 -4.67 14.44
C GLU A 194 15.40 -4.42 14.73
N LEU A 195 16.25 -5.43 14.51
CA LEU A 195 17.70 -5.28 14.65
C LEU A 195 18.25 -4.25 13.64
N MET A 196 17.75 -4.27 12.40
CA MET A 196 18.16 -3.30 11.37
C MET A 196 17.70 -1.87 11.67
N LEU A 197 16.52 -1.70 12.26
CA LEU A 197 15.96 -0.38 12.58
C LEU A 197 16.47 0.19 13.91
N SER A 198 16.94 -0.64 14.83
CA SER A 198 17.54 -0.24 16.12
C SER A 198 19.06 -0.06 16.07
N GLY A 199 19.75 -0.67 15.10
CA GLY A 199 21.19 -0.52 14.89
C GLY A 199 21.62 0.78 14.18
N LYS A 200 20.76 1.80 14.12
CA LYS A 200 21.03 3.12 13.54
C LYS A 200 20.75 4.23 14.54
#